data_AF-A0A6I1W2T1-F1
#
_entry.id   AF-A0A6I1W2T1-F1
#
_cell.length_a   1.000
_cell.length_b   1.000
_cell.length_c   1.000
_cell.angle_alpha   90.00
_cell.angle_beta   90.00
_cell.angle_gamma   90.00
#
_symmetry.space_group_name_H-M   'P 1'
#
loop_
_entity.id
_entity.type
_entity.pdbx_description
1 polymer ?
#
loop_
_entity_poly.entity_id
_entity_poly.type
_entity_poly.pdbx_seq_one_letter_code
_entity_poly.pdbx_strand_id
1 'polypeptide(L)' 'FLTKPIQPRHLITTVRNRAARARHLKARMVRDSLTGLFNHTHILQLLEDCTFRARRENRPLSFAMLDLDHFKRVNDCYG' A
#
# COMPACT_ATOMS: atom_id res chain seq x y z
N PHE A 1 -25.48 8.15 6.44
CA PHE A 1 -26.63 8.01 5.54
C PHE A 1 -27.01 9.40 5.05
N LEU A 2 -27.42 9.56 3.78
CA LEU A 2 -27.92 10.83 3.26
C LEU A 2 -29.44 10.70 3.12
N THR A 3 -30.18 11.43 3.92
CA THR A 3 -31.65 11.50 3.85
C THR A 3 -32.05 12.52 2.78
N LYS A 4 -33.06 12.18 1.99
CA LYS A 4 -33.59 13.08 0.94
C LYS A 4 -34.53 14.13 1.56
N PRO A 5 -34.62 15.36 0.99
CA PRO A 5 -33.81 15.87 -0.14
C PRO A 5 -32.40 16.29 0.30
N ILE A 6 -31.39 15.92 -0.49
CA ILE A 6 -29.98 16.09 -0.12
C ILE A 6 -29.53 17.51 -0.44
N GLN A 7 -29.14 18.27 0.58
CA GLN A 7 -28.55 19.60 0.38
C GLN A 7 -27.16 19.48 -0.27
N PRO A 8 -26.86 20.23 -1.35
CA PRO A 8 -25.59 20.10 -2.08
C PRO A 8 -24.33 20.21 -1.21
N ARG A 9 -24.34 21.12 -0.22
CA ARG A 9 -23.24 21.26 0.76
C ARG A 9 -22.98 20.00 1.59
N HIS A 10 -24.02 19.29 2.00
CA HIS A 10 -23.90 18.06 2.78
C HIS A 10 -23.41 16.89 1.93
N LEU A 11 -23.79 16.86 0.64
CA LEU A 11 -23.28 15.89 -0.32
C LEU A 11 -21.77 16.05 -0.52
N ILE A 12 -21.30 17.29 -0.79
CA ILE A 12 -19.89 17.59 -1.04
C ILE A 12 -19.04 17.20 0.18
N THR A 13 -19.44 17.59 1.39
CA THR A 13 -18.72 17.25 2.62
C THR A 13 -18.68 15.74 2.86
N THR A 14 -19.79 15.04 2.63
CA THR A 14 -19.85 13.58 2.82
C THR A 14 -18.96 12.83 1.83
N VAL A 15 -18.95 13.24 0.56
CA VAL A 15 -18.10 12.64 -0.48
C VAL A 15 -16.63 12.90 -0.17
N ARG A 16 -16.25 14.14 0.19
CA ARG A 16 -14.87 14.48 0.59
C ARG A 16 -14.40 13.64 1.77
N ASN A 17 -15.19 13.53 2.83
CA ASN A 17 -14.83 12.77 4.02
C ASN A 17 -14.68 11.27 3.71
N ARG A 18 -15.57 10.70 2.88
CA ARG A 18 -15.46 9.30 2.45
C ARG A 18 -14.21 9.06 1.60
N ALA A 19 -13.92 9.93 0.64
CA ALA A 19 -12.73 9.82 -0.19
C ALA A 19 -11.44 9.95 0.64
N ALA A 20 -11.38 10.89 1.58
CA ALA A 20 -10.25 11.04 2.48
C ALA A 20 -10.04 9.80 3.36
N ARG A 21 -11.11 9.26 3.96
CA ARG A 21 -11.05 8.03 4.76
C ARG A 21 -10.61 6.83 3.93
N ALA A 22 -11.13 6.67 2.72
CA ALA A 22 -10.74 5.59 1.82
C ALA A 22 -9.25 5.67 1.44
N ARG A 23 -8.73 6.88 1.15
CA ARG A 23 -7.30 7.09 0.90
C ARG A 23 -6.45 6.75 2.12
N HIS A 24 -6.88 7.15 3.31
CA HIS A 24 -6.14 6.88 4.55
C HIS A 24 -6.14 5.38 4.89
N LEU A 25 -7.26 4.69 4.68
CA LEU A 25 -7.35 3.23 4.83
C LEU A 25 -6.43 2.53 3.83
N LYS A 26 -6.49 2.95 2.56
CA LYS A 26 -5.64 2.42 1.48
C LYS A 26 -4.15 2.62 1.78
N ALA A 27 -3.76 3.78 2.31
CA ALA A 27 -2.37 4.05 2.69
C ALA A 27 -1.88 3.11 3.81
N ARG A 28 -2.73 2.80 4.79
CA ARG A 28 -2.41 1.82 5.85
C ARG A 28 -2.39 0.39 5.35
N MET A 29 -3.20 0.06 4.34
CA MET A 29 -3.22 -1.27 3.71
C MET A 29 -2.01 -1.55 2.82
N VAL A 30 -1.18 -0.55 2.51
CA VAL A 30 -0.06 -0.65 1.56
C VAL A 30 1.29 -0.76 2.26
N ARG A 31 1.36 -0.39 3.54
CA ARG A 31 2.61 -0.39 4.31
C ARG A 31 2.62 -1.47 5.39
N ASP A 32 3.80 -2.02 5.65
CA ASP A 32 4.07 -2.89 6.79
C ASP A 32 4.12 -2.04 8.07
N SER A 33 3.49 -2.52 9.15
CA SER A 33 3.34 -1.75 10.39
C SER A 33 4.61 -1.67 11.22
N LEU A 34 5.52 -2.65 11.07
CA LEU A 34 6.76 -2.70 11.84
C LEU A 34 7.83 -1.78 11.24
N THR A 35 7.97 -1.81 9.92
CA THR A 35 9.06 -1.12 9.20
C THR A 35 8.61 0.16 8.49
N GLY A 36 7.30 0.33 8.25
CA GLY A 36 6.76 1.43 7.43
C GLY A 36 7.05 1.29 5.93
N LEU A 37 7.78 0.26 5.50
CA LEU A 37 8.02 -0.06 4.09
C LEU A 37 6.74 -0.56 3.42
N PHE A 38 6.76 -0.75 2.10
CA PHE A 38 5.64 -1.41 1.43
C PHE A 38 5.50 -2.85 1.92
N ASN A 39 4.26 -3.26 2.14
CA ASN A 39 4.01 -4.65 2.51
C ASN A 39 4.10 -5.57 1.30
N HIS A 40 4.12 -6.88 1.59
CA HIS A 40 4.21 -7.93 0.60
C HIS A 40 3.16 -7.80 -0.52
N THR A 41 1.89 -7.57 -0.18
CA THR A 41 0.81 -7.42 -1.16
C THR A 41 1.08 -6.28 -2.14
N HIS A 42 1.56 -5.13 -1.65
CA HIS A 42 1.83 -4.00 -2.51
C HIS A 42 3.09 -4.19 -3.37
N ILE A 43 4.13 -4.82 -2.82
CA ILE A 43 5.34 -5.15 -3.57
C ILE A 43 5.00 -6.04 -4.77
N LEU A 44 4.14 -7.06 -4.59
CA LEU A 44 3.71 -7.93 -5.69
C LEU A 44 2.95 -7.16 -6.79
N GLN A 45 2.04 -6.26 -6.41
CA GLN A 45 1.32 -5.42 -7.38
C GLN A 45 2.28 -4.53 -8.17
N LEU A 46 3.23 -3.89 -7.50
CA LEU A 46 4.23 -3.06 -8.17
C LEU A 46 5.12 -3.89 -9.10
N LEU A 47 5.50 -5.10 -8.69
CA LEU A 47 6.33 -5.98 -9.50
C LEU A 47 5.61 -6.42 -10.77
N GLU A 48 4.30 -6.70 -10.69
CA GLU A 48 3.45 -7.00 -11.86
C GLU A 48 3.41 -5.83 -12.84
N ASP A 49 3.14 -4.61 -12.34
CA ASP A 49 3.12 -3.39 -13.13
C ASP A 49 4.49 -3.12 -13.80
N CYS A 50 5.58 -3.26 -13.04
CA CYS A 50 6.94 -3.09 -13.54
C CYS A 50 7.27 -4.14 -14.61
N THR A 51 6.85 -5.39 -14.42
CA THR A 51 7.07 -6.47 -15.39
C THR A 51 6.33 -6.19 -16.70
N PHE A 52 5.09 -5.72 -16.62
CA PHE A 52 4.32 -5.32 -17.81
C PHE A 52 5.01 -4.19 -18.57
N ARG A 53 5.47 -3.15 -17.86
CA ARG A 53 6.19 -2.01 -18.46
C ARG A 53 7.52 -2.42 -19.09
N ALA A 54 8.31 -3.21 -18.38
CA ALA A 54 9.61 -3.71 -18.84
C ALA A 54 9.46 -4.50 -20.15
N ARG A 55 8.45 -5.38 -20.24
CA ARG A 55 8.11 -6.12 -21.46
C ARG A 55 7.71 -5.19 -22.61
N ARG A 56 6.84 -4.21 -22.33
CA ARG A 56 6.35 -3.27 -23.34
C ARG A 56 7.45 -2.36 -23.90
N GLU A 57 8.34 -1.91 -23.04
CA GLU A 57 9.41 -0.96 -23.37
C GLU A 57 10.73 -1.66 -23.76
N ASN A 58 10.73 -3.00 -23.72
CA ASN A 58 11.89 -3.86 -23.98
C ASN A 58 13.12 -3.45 -23.16
N ARG A 59 12.89 -3.15 -21.87
CA ARG A 59 13.92 -2.73 -20.91
C ARG A 59 14.12 -3.80 -19.84
N PRO A 60 15.36 -4.02 -19.37
CA PRO A 60 15.62 -4.95 -18.29
C PRO A 60 14.97 -4.48 -16.99
N LEU A 61 14.45 -5.43 -16.21
CA LEU A 61 13.94 -5.23 -14.85
C LEU A 61 14.84 -6.01 -13.89
N SER A 62 15.15 -5.41 -12.74
CA SER A 62 15.89 -6.07 -11.67
C SER A 62 15.10 -6.02 -10.37
N PHE A 63 15.18 -7.10 -9.60
CA PHE A 63 14.53 -7.24 -8.30
C PHE A 63 15.53 -7.88 -7.33
N ALA A 64 15.61 -7.35 -6.11
CA ALA A 64 16.51 -7.86 -5.07
C ALA A 64 15.68 -8.28 -3.87
N MET A 65 15.92 -9.51 -3.40
CA MET A 65 15.37 -10.02 -2.14
C MET A 65 16.48 -9.96 -1.10
N LEU A 66 16.19 -9.32 0.03
CA LEU A 66 17.13 -9.16 1.13
C LEU A 66 16.63 -10.01 2.30
N ASP A 67 17.54 -10.74 2.93
CA ASP A 67 17.28 -11.50 4.14
C ASP A 67 18.30 -11.11 5.21
N LEU A 68 17.90 -11.15 6.48
CA LEU A 68 18.77 -10.84 7.60
C LEU A 68 19.39 -12.12 8.16
N ASP A 69 20.70 -12.25 8.00
CA ASP A 69 21.42 -13.43 8.49
C ASP A 69 21.24 -13.62 9.99
N HIS A 70 20.92 -14.86 10.39
CA HIS A 70 20.74 -15.25 11.80
C HIS A 70 19.72 -14.40 12.58
N PHE A 71 18.73 -13.79 11.92
CA PHE A 71 17.75 -12.92 12.58
C PHE A 71 17.03 -13.59 13.77
N LYS A 72 16.74 -14.89 13.65
CA LYS A 72 16.17 -15.68 14.76
C LYS A 72 17.05 -15.65 16.02
N ARG A 73 18.37 -15.79 15.89
CA ARG A 73 19.29 -15.74 17.04
C ARG A 73 19.27 -14.36 17.70
N VAL A 74 19.15 -13.30 16.91
CA VAL A 74 19.05 -11.93 17.45
C VAL A 74 17.75 -11.79 18.26
N ASN A 75 16.60 -12.15 17.71
CA ASN A 75 15.33 -12.10 18.45
C ASN A 75 15.38 -12.99 19.71
N ASP A 76 15.92 -14.20 19.60
CA ASP A 76 16.03 -15.14 20.74
C ASP A 76 16.99 -14.60 21.84
N CYS A 77 17.95 -13.72 21.50
CA CYS A 77 18.88 -13.11 22.46
C CYS A 77 18.43 -11.75 23.03
N TYR A 78 17.70 -10.94 22.25
CA TYR A 78 17.42 -9.54 22.59
C TYR A 78 15.92 -9.21 22.75
N GLY A 79 15.02 -10.09 22.31
CA GLY A 79 13.57 -9.87 22.33
C GLY A 79 13.06 -9.17 21.08
#